data_AF-A0A133VK86-F1
#
_entry.id   AF-A0A133VK86-F1
#
_cell.length_a   1.000
_cell.length_b   1.000
_cell.length_c   1.000
_cell.angle_alpha   90.00
_cell.angle_beta   90.00
_cell.angle_gamma   90.00
#
_symmetry.space_group_name_H-M   'P 1'
#
loop_
_entity.id
_entity.type
_entity.pdbx_description
1 polymer ?
#
loop_
_entity_poly.entity_id
_entity_poly.type
_entity_poly.pdbx_seq_one_letter_code
_entity_poly.pdbx_strand_id
1 'polypeptide(L)'
;ITSPHFKYYDNPQKEKQKSEFTERRNFKMGGVIINGIPDYAADKSVGKRTIPVRIGTERAVHLYILSLFLVYLSVLAITFLGDTVKFTLIALSTIPLSVKSAKVAIENYHAPSKMVFANFGTYLTHFLTGSLLILGYFISGF
;
A
#
# COMPACT_ATOMS: atom_id res chain seq x y z
N ILE A 1 22.10 18.13 -52.89
CA ILE A 1 22.21 18.47 -51.45
C ILE A 1 21.22 17.58 -50.70
N THR A 2 21.63 16.35 -50.36
CA THR A 2 20.82 15.44 -49.52
C THR A 2 21.47 15.43 -48.15
N SER A 3 20.82 16.10 -47.20
CA SER A 3 21.30 16.27 -45.83
C SER A 3 21.33 14.91 -45.10
N PRO A 4 22.43 14.54 -44.40
CA PRO A 4 22.58 13.21 -43.77
C PRO A 4 21.81 13.07 -42.44
N HIS A 5 20.85 13.94 -42.14
CA HIS A 5 20.20 14.05 -40.83
C HIS A 5 19.04 13.07 -40.54
N PHE A 6 18.72 12.11 -41.43
CA PHE A 6 17.49 11.32 -41.29
C PHE A 6 17.66 9.86 -40.80
N LYS A 7 18.87 9.36 -40.54
CA LYS A 7 19.07 7.93 -40.16
C LYS A 7 19.17 7.63 -38.66
N TYR A 8 19.06 8.64 -37.79
CA TYR A 8 19.25 8.47 -36.35
C TYR A 8 17.97 8.14 -35.54
N TYR A 9 16.78 8.27 -36.15
CA TYR A 9 15.50 8.07 -35.46
C TYR A 9 14.78 6.74 -35.76
N ASP A 10 15.07 6.07 -36.88
CA ASP A 10 14.42 4.80 -37.26
C ASP A 10 15.27 3.58 -36.86
N ASN A 11 15.35 3.28 -35.56
CA ASN A 11 15.86 1.99 -35.11
C ASN A 11 14.73 1.19 -34.42
N PRO A 12 14.02 0.31 -35.15
CA PRO A 12 12.89 -0.43 -34.61
C PRO A 12 13.27 -1.36 -33.45
N GLN A 13 14.54 -1.79 -33.35
CA GLN A 13 15.02 -2.59 -32.22
C GLN A 13 15.17 -1.77 -30.94
N LYS A 14 15.60 -0.51 -31.04
CA LYS A 14 15.65 0.41 -29.88
C LYS A 14 14.24 0.79 -29.40
N GLU A 15 13.28 0.90 -30.31
CA GLU A 15 11.89 1.19 -29.97
C GLU A 15 11.20 -0.01 -29.31
N LYS A 16 11.46 -1.23 -29.79
CA LYS A 16 11.07 -2.49 -29.13
C LYS A 16 11.68 -2.63 -27.74
N GLN A 17 12.97 -2.33 -27.61
CA GLN A 17 13.66 -2.40 -26.31
C GLN A 17 13.17 -1.31 -25.34
N LYS A 18 12.85 -0.11 -25.82
CA LYS A 18 12.27 0.98 -25.02
C LYS A 18 10.83 0.68 -24.60
N SER A 19 10.03 0.05 -25.47
CA SER A 19 8.67 -0.39 -25.14
C SER A 19 8.69 -1.56 -24.15
N GLU A 20 9.52 -2.59 -24.35
CA GLU A 20 9.71 -3.67 -23.37
C GLU A 20 10.26 -3.16 -22.04
N PHE A 21 11.19 -2.20 -22.03
CA PHE A 21 11.72 -1.62 -20.80
C PHE A 21 10.68 -0.74 -20.08
N THR A 22 9.80 -0.08 -20.83
CA THR A 22 8.68 0.69 -20.28
C THR A 22 7.59 -0.25 -19.75
N GLU A 23 7.32 -1.35 -20.44
CA GLU A 23 6.39 -2.41 -20.06
C GLU A 23 6.88 -3.17 -18.81
N ARG A 24 8.18 -3.51 -18.73
CA ARG A 24 8.81 -4.08 -17.52
C ARG A 24 8.85 -3.10 -16.35
N ARG A 25 9.00 -1.78 -16.58
CA ARG A 25 8.82 -0.76 -15.53
C ARG A 25 7.38 -0.60 -15.08
N ASN A 26 6.41 -0.86 -15.97
CA ASN A 26 4.99 -0.85 -15.65
C ASN A 26 4.56 -2.11 -14.90
N PHE A 27 5.35 -3.19 -14.94
CA PHE A 27 5.24 -4.34 -14.04
C PHE A 27 5.74 -4.00 -12.62
N LYS A 28 5.12 -2.99 -11.98
CA LYS A 28 5.23 -2.82 -10.54
C LYS A 28 4.25 -3.79 -9.87
N MET A 29 4.80 -4.71 -9.10
CA MET A 29 4.08 -5.65 -8.23
C MET A 29 3.01 -4.87 -7.44
N GLY A 30 1.77 -5.35 -7.48
CA GLY A 30 0.59 -4.61 -7.04
C GLY A 30 0.73 -4.05 -5.63
N GLY A 31 0.59 -2.73 -5.50
CA GLY A 31 0.62 -2.07 -4.21
C GLY A 31 -0.49 -2.55 -3.28
N VAL A 32 -0.18 -2.56 -1.98
CA VAL A 32 -1.15 -2.68 -0.88
C VAL A 32 -2.37 -1.77 -1.16
N ILE A 33 -3.58 -2.18 -0.77
CA ILE A 33 -4.86 -1.53 -1.16
C ILE A 33 -4.79 0.01 -1.16
N ILE A 34 -4.32 0.61 -0.06
CA ILE A 34 -4.22 2.07 0.11
C ILE A 34 -3.10 2.69 -0.73
N ASN A 35 -1.99 1.99 -0.90
CA ASN A 35 -0.85 2.42 -1.70
C ASN A 35 -1.17 2.50 -3.20
N GLY A 36 -2.16 1.72 -3.68
CA GLY A 36 -2.60 1.78 -5.07
C GLY A 36 -3.55 2.93 -5.40
N ILE A 37 -4.07 3.66 -4.39
CA ILE A 37 -5.02 4.75 -4.63
C ILE A 37 -4.37 5.94 -5.35
N PRO A 38 -3.19 6.44 -4.95
CA PRO A 38 -2.49 7.49 -5.70
C PRO A 38 -2.24 7.15 -7.16
N ASP A 39 -1.96 5.88 -7.44
CA ASP A 39 -1.63 5.39 -8.79
C ASP A 39 -2.87 5.01 -9.61
N TYR A 40 -4.10 5.18 -9.08
CA TYR A 40 -5.35 4.72 -9.73
C TYR A 40 -5.46 5.15 -11.20
N ALA A 41 -5.24 6.43 -11.51
CA ALA A 41 -5.38 6.94 -12.87
C ALA A 41 -4.33 6.39 -13.83
N ALA A 42 -3.08 6.28 -13.36
CA ALA A 42 -1.97 5.72 -14.13
C ALA A 42 -2.14 4.21 -14.35
N ASP A 43 -2.52 3.47 -13.31
CA ASP A 43 -2.78 2.03 -13.39
C ASP A 43 -3.96 1.73 -14.30
N LYS A 44 -5.02 2.53 -14.27
CA LYS A 44 -6.18 2.39 -15.15
C LYS A 44 -5.83 2.66 -16.61
N SER A 45 -5.03 3.68 -16.90
CA SER A 45 -4.68 4.05 -18.29
C SER A 45 -3.81 3.02 -18.99
N VAL A 46 -2.99 2.27 -18.24
CA VAL A 46 -2.18 1.17 -18.75
C VAL A 46 -2.83 -0.21 -18.60
N GLY A 47 -4.12 -0.26 -18.24
CA GLY A 47 -4.90 -1.51 -18.18
C GLY A 47 -4.55 -2.45 -17.03
N LYS A 48 -3.90 -1.96 -15.96
CA LYS A 48 -3.64 -2.79 -14.77
C LYS A 48 -4.93 -3.13 -14.04
N ARG A 49 -4.91 -4.25 -13.32
CA ARG A 49 -6.03 -4.75 -12.53
C ARG A 49 -5.78 -4.64 -11.03
N THR A 50 -5.23 -3.50 -10.57
CA THR A 50 -5.05 -3.25 -9.14
C THR A 50 -6.39 -3.15 -8.43
N ILE A 51 -6.41 -3.38 -7.11
CA ILE A 51 -7.65 -3.35 -6.33
C ILE A 51 -8.39 -2.01 -6.54
N PRO A 52 -7.76 -0.83 -6.37
CA PRO A 52 -8.43 0.45 -6.61
C PRO A 52 -9.01 0.56 -8.02
N VAL A 53 -8.32 0.07 -9.05
CA VAL A 53 -8.84 0.06 -10.44
C VAL A 53 -10.09 -0.80 -10.59
N ARG A 54 -10.13 -1.97 -9.92
CA ARG A 54 -11.24 -2.92 -10.03
C ARG A 54 -12.50 -2.48 -9.28
N ILE A 55 -12.35 -1.95 -8.07
CA ILE A 55 -13.49 -1.68 -7.18
C ILE A 55 -13.78 -0.18 -6.97
N GLY A 56 -12.87 0.69 -7.43
CA GLY A 56 -12.90 2.15 -7.18
C GLY A 56 -12.08 2.54 -5.94
N THR A 57 -11.62 3.79 -5.91
CA THR A 57 -10.81 4.35 -4.82
C THR A 57 -11.56 4.39 -3.49
N GLU A 58 -12.86 4.73 -3.52
CA GLU A 58 -13.72 4.74 -2.34
C GLU A 58 -13.87 3.35 -1.70
N ARG A 59 -14.22 2.33 -2.50
CA ARG A 59 -14.33 0.96 -1.99
C ARG A 59 -12.98 0.41 -1.53
N ALA A 60 -11.88 0.84 -2.15
CA ALA A 60 -10.54 0.52 -1.68
C ALA A 60 -10.25 1.13 -0.30
N VAL A 61 -10.71 2.34 0.00
CA VAL A 61 -10.63 2.91 1.37
C VAL A 61 -11.42 2.08 2.37
N HIS A 62 -12.65 1.69 2.04
CA HIS A 62 -13.44 0.82 2.93
C HIS A 62 -12.76 -0.53 3.18
N LEU A 63 -12.18 -1.15 2.14
CA LEU A 63 -11.43 -2.39 2.29
C LEU A 63 -10.16 -2.21 3.14
N TYR A 64 -9.48 -1.07 3.00
CA TYR A 64 -8.36 -0.71 3.87
C TYR A 64 -8.80 -0.57 5.34
N ILE A 65 -9.90 0.14 5.62
CA ILE A 65 -10.42 0.30 6.99
C ILE A 65 -10.83 -1.07 7.56
N LEU A 66 -11.48 -1.92 6.77
CA LEU A 66 -11.82 -3.28 7.16
C LEU A 66 -10.55 -4.08 7.51
N SER A 67 -9.48 -3.92 6.73
CA SER A 67 -8.21 -4.60 7.02
C SER A 67 -7.58 -4.13 8.33
N LEU A 68 -7.63 -2.83 8.66
CA LEU A 68 -7.19 -2.32 9.97
C LEU A 68 -8.01 -2.94 11.10
N PHE A 69 -9.33 -2.99 10.95
CA PHE A 69 -10.22 -3.60 11.94
C PHE A 69 -9.87 -5.08 12.17
N LEU A 70 -9.65 -5.84 11.10
CA LEU A 70 -9.27 -7.26 11.19
C LEU A 70 -7.92 -7.47 11.86
N VAL A 71 -6.95 -6.57 11.66
CA VAL A 71 -5.66 -6.62 12.36
C VAL A 71 -5.85 -6.47 13.87
N TYR A 72 -6.66 -5.51 14.33
CA TYR A 72 -6.90 -5.36 15.76
C TYR A 72 -7.73 -6.50 16.35
N LEU A 73 -8.69 -7.02 15.57
CA LEU A 73 -9.45 -8.20 15.98
C LEU A 73 -8.55 -9.43 16.12
N SER A 74 -7.55 -9.61 15.25
CA SER A 74 -6.60 -10.73 15.35
C SER A 74 -5.67 -10.59 16.56
N VAL A 75 -5.22 -9.36 16.89
CA VAL A 75 -4.45 -9.11 18.12
C VAL A 75 -5.28 -9.49 19.36
N LEU A 76 -6.54 -9.09 19.41
CA LEU A 76 -7.45 -9.49 20.50
C LEU A 76 -7.64 -11.01 20.55
N ALA A 77 -7.89 -11.65 19.41
CA ALA A 77 -8.05 -13.11 19.34
C ALA A 77 -6.81 -13.83 19.87
N ILE A 78 -5.60 -13.46 19.43
CA ILE A 78 -4.34 -14.04 19.91
C ILE A 78 -4.21 -13.85 21.43
N THR A 79 -4.57 -12.68 21.95
CA THR A 79 -4.53 -12.40 23.39
C THR A 79 -5.49 -13.29 24.19
N PHE A 80 -6.71 -13.49 23.72
CA PHE A 80 -7.72 -14.26 24.45
C PHE A 80 -7.55 -15.77 24.30
N LEU A 81 -6.99 -16.25 23.19
CA LEU A 81 -6.71 -17.67 22.97
C LEU A 81 -5.35 -18.12 23.54
N GLY A 82 -4.43 -17.19 23.84
CA GLY A 82 -3.10 -17.50 24.35
C GLY A 82 -2.90 -17.08 25.80
N ASP A 83 -2.68 -18.05 26.70
CA ASP A 83 -2.54 -17.80 28.15
C ASP A 83 -1.36 -16.89 28.53
N THR A 84 -0.26 -16.95 27.77
CA THR A 84 0.98 -16.19 28.00
C THR A 84 0.99 -14.80 27.32
N VAL A 85 0.08 -14.54 26.37
CA VAL A 85 0.29 -13.51 25.35
C VAL A 85 -0.33 -12.14 25.72
N LYS A 86 -0.70 -11.93 26.99
CA LYS A 86 -1.40 -10.71 27.47
C LYS A 86 -0.63 -9.42 27.21
N PHE A 87 0.70 -9.47 27.18
CA PHE A 87 1.55 -8.32 26.88
C PHE A 87 1.42 -7.83 25.43
N THR A 88 0.88 -8.63 24.50
CA THR A 88 0.63 -8.20 23.13
C THR A 88 -0.48 -7.15 23.00
N LEU A 89 -1.30 -6.96 24.04
CA LEU A 89 -2.27 -5.85 24.11
C LEU A 89 -1.60 -4.48 23.99
N ILE A 90 -0.30 -4.35 24.27
CA ILE A 90 0.43 -3.11 24.05
C ILE A 90 0.41 -2.68 22.57
N ALA A 91 0.26 -3.63 21.64
CA ALA A 91 0.09 -3.33 20.21
C ALA A 91 -1.20 -2.56 19.90
N LEU A 92 -2.23 -2.62 20.77
CA LEU A 92 -3.44 -1.81 20.64
C LEU A 92 -3.17 -0.30 20.84
N SER A 93 -2.04 0.09 21.42
CA SER A 93 -1.64 1.49 21.51
C SER A 93 -1.43 2.16 20.15
N THR A 94 -1.32 1.39 19.05
CA THR A 94 -1.23 1.92 17.68
C THR A 94 -2.60 2.33 17.09
N ILE A 95 -3.71 2.00 17.75
CA ILE A 95 -5.08 2.31 17.27
C ILE A 95 -5.26 3.80 16.93
N PRO A 96 -4.84 4.77 17.77
CA PRO A 96 -5.01 6.19 17.45
C PRO A 96 -4.32 6.60 16.15
N LEU A 97 -3.15 6.01 15.85
CA LEU A 97 -2.41 6.26 14.61
C LEU A 97 -3.12 5.66 13.39
N SER A 98 -3.65 4.43 13.53
CA SER A 98 -4.50 3.80 12.51
C SER A 98 -5.74 4.63 12.20
N VAL A 99 -6.45 5.08 13.24
CA VAL A 99 -7.67 5.91 13.10
C VAL A 99 -7.34 7.21 12.39
N LYS A 100 -6.23 7.87 12.75
CA LYS A 100 -5.77 9.07 12.03
C LYS A 100 -5.51 8.79 10.56
N SER A 101 -4.87 7.67 10.24
CA SER A 101 -4.55 7.28 8.86
C SER A 101 -5.82 6.96 8.06
N ALA A 102 -6.78 6.26 8.67
CA ALA A 102 -8.11 6.01 8.12
C ALA A 102 -8.88 7.30 7.84
N LYS A 103 -8.89 8.24 8.79
CA LYS A 103 -9.53 9.55 8.60
C LYS A 103 -8.93 10.31 7.41
N VAL A 104 -7.59 10.37 7.33
CA VAL A 104 -6.91 10.99 6.18
C VAL A 104 -7.28 10.28 4.88
N ALA A 105 -7.37 8.96 4.85
CA ALA A 105 -7.76 8.20 3.66
C ALA A 105 -9.20 8.52 3.22
N ILE A 106 -10.16 8.55 4.15
CA ILE A 106 -11.57 8.89 3.88
C ILE A 106 -11.71 10.32 3.36
N GLU A 107 -10.96 11.27 3.90
CA GLU A 107 -11.06 12.68 3.50
C GLU A 107 -10.36 12.95 2.15
N ASN A 108 -9.42 12.11 1.73
CA ASN A 108 -8.48 12.45 0.65
C ASN A 108 -8.37 11.42 -0.47
N TYR A 109 -9.22 10.38 -0.54
CA TYR A 109 -9.16 9.35 -1.58
C TYR A 109 -9.37 9.85 -3.03
N HIS A 110 -9.90 11.07 -3.19
CA HIS A 110 -9.99 11.77 -4.48
C HIS A 110 -8.74 12.57 -4.84
N ALA A 111 -7.83 12.78 -3.89
CA ALA A 111 -6.65 13.63 -4.03
C ALA A 111 -5.35 12.80 -3.84
N PRO A 112 -4.80 12.22 -4.92
CA PRO A 112 -3.60 11.37 -4.88
C PRO A 112 -2.43 11.94 -4.07
N SER A 113 -2.16 13.24 -4.18
CA SER A 113 -1.06 13.91 -3.48
C SER A 113 -1.21 13.90 -1.96
N LYS A 114 -2.44 13.91 -1.44
CA LYS A 114 -2.73 13.92 -0.01
C LYS A 114 -2.76 12.51 0.60
N MET A 115 -2.94 11.48 -0.23
CA MET A 115 -2.92 10.07 0.19
C MET A 115 -1.54 9.60 0.67
N VAL A 116 -0.46 10.32 0.35
CA VAL A 116 0.90 10.04 0.85
C VAL A 116 0.94 9.99 2.38
N PHE A 117 0.19 10.87 3.06
CA PHE A 117 0.14 10.89 4.53
C PHE A 117 -0.57 9.66 5.10
N ALA A 118 -1.65 9.20 4.46
CA ALA A 118 -2.34 7.97 4.88
C ALA A 118 -1.48 6.73 4.64
N ASN A 119 -0.72 6.68 3.54
CA ASN A 119 0.25 5.62 3.27
C ASN A 119 1.36 5.60 4.31
N PHE A 120 1.97 6.76 4.60
CA PHE A 120 3.02 6.86 5.62
C PHE A 120 2.52 6.41 6.99
N GLY A 121 1.35 6.88 7.43
CA GLY A 121 0.75 6.47 8.70
C GLY A 121 0.41 4.98 8.75
N THR A 122 0.04 4.37 7.62
CA THR A 122 -0.16 2.92 7.51
C THR A 122 1.15 2.14 7.69
N TYR A 123 2.23 2.55 7.01
CA TYR A 123 3.54 1.90 7.18
C TYR A 123 4.05 2.03 8.61
N LEU A 124 3.92 3.22 9.22
CA LEU A 124 4.32 3.44 10.60
C LEU A 124 3.49 2.61 11.58
N THR A 125 2.18 2.54 11.39
CA THR A 125 1.28 1.69 12.19
C THR A 125 1.71 0.22 12.10
N HIS A 126 1.95 -0.28 10.89
CA HIS A 126 2.31 -1.67 10.68
C HIS A 126 3.63 -2.00 11.36
N PHE A 127 4.63 -1.14 11.19
CA PHE A 127 5.93 -1.28 11.83
C PHE A 127 5.80 -1.29 13.36
N LEU A 128 5.13 -0.29 13.95
CA LEU A 128 4.94 -0.20 15.40
C LEU A 128 4.16 -1.39 15.94
N THR A 129 3.09 -1.81 15.27
CA THR A 129 2.26 -2.95 15.71
C THR A 129 3.10 -4.22 15.72
N GLY A 130 3.85 -4.50 14.66
CA GLY A 130 4.74 -5.67 14.60
C GLY A 130 5.83 -5.64 15.67
N SER A 131 6.51 -4.49 15.85
CA SER A 131 7.53 -4.33 16.89
C SER A 131 6.96 -4.53 18.30
N LEU A 132 5.78 -3.98 18.57
CA LEU A 132 5.11 -4.12 19.87
C LEU A 132 4.63 -5.55 20.15
N LEU A 133 4.16 -6.27 19.12
CA LEU A 133 3.83 -7.69 19.25
C LEU A 133 5.07 -8.52 19.58
N ILE A 134 6.17 -8.30 18.87
CA ILE A 134 7.45 -8.97 19.13
C ILE A 134 7.93 -8.68 20.55
N LEU A 135 7.94 -7.40 20.97
CA LEU A 135 8.34 -7.01 22.31
C LEU A 135 7.42 -7.61 23.39
N GLY A 136 6.11 -7.58 23.18
CA GLY A 136 5.14 -8.19 24.09
C GLY A 136 5.38 -9.69 24.25
N TYR A 137 5.71 -10.39 23.17
CA TYR A 137 6.08 -11.80 23.20
C TYR A 137 7.41 -12.05 23.92
N PHE A 138 8.43 -11.20 23.71
CA PHE A 138 9.69 -11.32 24.46
C PHE A 138 9.52 -11.06 25.96
N ILE A 139 8.69 -10.08 26.35
CA ILE A 139 8.41 -9.74 27.76
C ILE A 139 7.59 -10.84 28.44
N SER A 140 6.72 -11.53 27.70
CA SER A 140 6.06 -12.75 28.17
C SER A 140 7.07 -13.81 28.65
N GLY A 141 8.34 -13.70 28.22
CA GLY A 141 9.42 -14.56 28.68
C GLY A 141 9.54 -15.85 27.88
N PHE A 142 8.97 -15.86 26.67
CA PHE A 142 8.30 -16.99 26.02
C PHE A 142 6.90 -17.21 26.63
#